data_AF-A0A358CQT1-F1
#
_entry.id   AF-A0A358CQT1-F1
#
_cell.length_a   1.000
_cell.length_b   1.000
_cell.length_c   1.000
_cell.angle_alpha   90.00
_cell.angle_beta   90.00
_cell.angle_gamma   90.00
#
_symmetry.space_group_name_H-M   'P 1'
#
loop_
_entity.id
_entity.type
_entity.pdbx_description
1 polymer ?
#
loop_
_entity_poly.entity_id
_entity_poly.type
_entity_poly.pdbx_seq_one_letter_code
_entity_poly.pdbx_strand_id
1 'polypeptide(L)'
;IFLIDGGKGQLSAALDALNSLGVVPPCILSIAKREEEIFLPGKSEPLRLSRDAYSLRLLEYVRDEAHRFAQHYHHLLRGKRTLADDT
;
A
#
# COMPACT_ATOMS: atom_id res chain seq x y z
N ILE A 1 4.36 -9.53 7.66
CA ILE A 1 3.41 -8.41 7.88
C ILE A 1 3.20 -7.74 6.54
N PHE A 2 1.96 -7.44 6.17
CA PHE A 2 1.63 -6.76 4.92
C PHE A 2 1.09 -5.35 5.24
N LEU A 3 1.70 -4.32 4.67
CA LEU A 3 1.18 -2.96 4.64
C LEU A 3 0.82 -2.63 3.19
N ILE A 4 -0.45 -2.34 2.95
CA ILE A 4 -0.96 -2.00 1.63
C ILE A 4 -1.00 -0.47 1.49
N ASP A 5 -0.37 0.07 0.45
CA ASP A 5 -0.46 1.49 0.08
C ASP A 5 -1.86 1.77 -0.49
N GLY A 6 -2.76 2.21 0.39
CA GLY A 6 -4.10 2.63 -0.01
C GLY A 6 -5.25 2.29 0.95
N GLY A 7 -6.47 2.48 0.47
CA GLY A 7 -7.69 2.46 1.29
C GLY A 7 -8.35 1.08 1.45
N LYS A 8 -9.54 1.07 2.06
CA LYS A 8 -10.36 -0.13 2.34
C LYS A 8 -10.55 -1.07 1.14
N GLY A 9 -10.78 -0.52 -0.05
CA GLY A 9 -10.96 -1.33 -1.27
C GLY A 9 -9.69 -2.10 -1.64
N GLN A 10 -8.51 -1.48 -1.50
CA GLN A 10 -7.23 -2.13 -1.79
C GLN A 10 -6.88 -3.18 -0.72
N LEU A 11 -7.23 -2.93 0.54
CA LEU A 11 -7.14 -3.95 1.59
C LEU A 11 -7.99 -5.18 1.26
N SER A 12 -9.24 -4.96 0.82
CA SER A 12 -10.14 -6.06 0.42
C SER A 12 -9.55 -6.86 -0.73
N ALA A 13 -9.08 -6.20 -1.79
CA ALA A 13 -8.47 -6.88 -2.93
C ALA A 13 -7.22 -7.69 -2.54
N ALA A 14 -6.38 -7.16 -1.64
CA ALA A 14 -5.22 -7.88 -1.12
C ALA A 14 -5.61 -9.12 -0.31
N LEU A 15 -6.66 -9.02 0.52
CA LEU A 15 -7.21 -10.15 1.27
C LEU A 15 -7.77 -11.23 0.32
N ASP A 16 -8.53 -10.84 -0.69
CA ASP A 16 -9.09 -11.77 -1.68
C ASP A 16 -7.98 -12.52 -2.43
N ALA A 17 -6.91 -11.82 -2.83
CA ALA A 17 -5.74 -12.43 -3.45
C ALA A 17 -5.05 -13.44 -2.51
N LEU A 18 -4.79 -13.07 -1.26
CA LEU A 18 -4.18 -13.96 -0.27
C LEU A 18 -5.05 -15.19 0.01
N ASN A 19 -6.36 -15.00 0.13
CA ASN A 19 -7.33 -16.08 0.31
C ASN A 19 -7.32 -17.07 -0.87
N SER A 20 -7.28 -16.56 -2.11
CA SER A 20 -7.18 -17.41 -3.30
C SER A 20 -5.89 -18.25 -3.36
N LEU A 21 -4.82 -17.77 -2.71
CA LEU A 21 -3.54 -18.47 -2.59
C LEU A 21 -3.46 -19.37 -1.34
N GLY A 22 -4.49 -19.37 -0.49
CA GLY A 22 -4.48 -20.09 0.79
C GLY A 22 -3.45 -19.54 1.79
N VAL A 23 -3.01 -18.30 1.63
CA VAL A 23 -1.99 -17.67 2.49
C VAL A 23 -2.68 -16.84 3.58
N VAL A 24 -2.39 -17.17 4.83
CA VAL A 24 -2.84 -16.38 5.98
C VAL A 24 -1.67 -15.54 6.50
N PRO A 25 -1.69 -14.21 6.32
CA PRO A 25 -0.62 -13.36 6.84
C PRO A 25 -0.75 -13.23 8.37
N PRO A 26 0.38 -13.13 9.10
CA PRO A 26 0.33 -12.89 10.54
C PRO A 26 -0.28 -11.50 10.89
N CYS A 27 -0.15 -10.54 9.98
CA CYS A 27 -0.77 -9.21 10.10
C CYS A 27 -0.87 -8.59 8.71
N ILE A 28 -2.01 -7.98 8.41
CA ILE A 28 -2.25 -7.18 7.21
C ILE A 28 -3.07 -5.95 7.57
N LEU A 29 -2.67 -4.79 7.03
CA LEU A 29 -3.36 -3.51 7.17
C LEU A 29 -3.12 -2.65 5.94
N SER A 30 -3.90 -1.58 5.77
CA SER A 30 -3.66 -0.58 4.75
C SER A 30 -3.67 0.84 5.33
N ILE A 31 -3.00 1.78 4.65
CA ILE A 31 -2.97 3.20 5.04
C ILE A 31 -3.38 4.09 3.85
N ALA A 32 -4.39 4.92 4.04
CA ALA A 32 -4.88 5.83 3.01
C ALA A 32 -4.22 7.21 3.09
N LYS A 33 -3.59 7.64 2.00
CA LYS A 33 -2.75 8.85 1.94
C LYS A 33 -3.43 10.18 2.26
N ARG A 34 -4.75 10.32 2.08
CA ARG A 34 -5.42 11.63 2.27
C ARG A 34 -5.57 12.00 3.75
N GLU A 35 -5.99 11.04 4.55
CA GLU A 35 -6.38 11.24 5.95
C GLU A 35 -5.51 10.42 6.92
N GLU A 36 -4.52 9.69 6.39
CA GLU A 36 -3.64 8.79 7.14
C GLU A 36 -4.42 7.75 7.97
N GLU A 37 -5.57 7.34 7.42
CA GLU A 37 -6.46 6.36 8.01
C GLU A 37 -5.93 4.95 7.82
N ILE A 38 -5.89 4.18 8.91
CA ILE A 38 -5.45 2.80 8.92
C ILE A 38 -6.67 1.88 8.86
N PHE A 39 -6.72 1.02 7.86
CA PHE A 39 -7.79 0.02 7.73
C PHE A 39 -7.29 -1.34 8.19
N LEU A 40 -8.12 -2.02 8.98
CA LEU A 40 -7.86 -3.34 9.52
C LEU A 40 -8.92 -4.34 9.03
N PRO A 41 -8.54 -5.60 8.73
CA PRO A 41 -9.51 -6.64 8.40
C PRO A 41 -10.58 -6.78 9.49
N GLY A 42 -11.84 -6.91 9.08
CA GLY A 42 -12.96 -7.11 10.00
C GLY A 42 -13.37 -5.87 10.82
N LYS A 43 -12.78 -4.70 10.57
CA LYS A 43 -13.22 -3.43 11.18
C LYS A 43 -13.96 -2.58 10.15
N SER A 44 -15.14 -2.05 10.54
CA SER A 44 -15.94 -1.19 9.67
C SER A 44 -15.31 0.19 9.52
N GLU A 45 -14.86 0.75 10.65
CA GLU A 45 -14.24 2.06 10.79
C GLU A 45 -12.71 2.00 10.75
N PRO A 46 -12.05 3.02 10.17
CA PRO A 46 -10.60 3.13 10.22
C PRO A 46 -10.08 3.49 11.60
N LEU A 47 -8.88 3.03 11.90
CA LEU A 47 -8.09 3.50 13.04
C LEU A 47 -7.38 4.79 12.65
N ARG A 48 -7.62 5.85 13.44
CA ARG A 48 -6.89 7.11 13.34
C ARG A 48 -5.89 7.20 14.47
N LEU A 49 -4.61 7.32 14.11
CA LEU A 49 -3.54 7.55 15.08
C LEU A 49 -3.33 9.06 15.26
N SER A 50 -2.81 9.44 16.42
CA SER A 50 -2.36 10.80 16.63
C SER A 50 -1.17 11.14 15.70
N ARG A 51 -1.08 12.38 15.24
CA ARG A 51 -0.04 12.85 14.31
C ARG A 51 1.37 12.81 14.90
N ASP A 52 1.49 12.84 16.21
CA ASP A 52 2.75 12.71 16.96
C ASP A 52 3.16 11.25 17.23
N ALA A 53 2.28 10.29 16.93
CA ALA A 53 2.56 8.88 17.19
C ALA A 53 3.68 8.36 16.28
N TYR A 54 4.74 7.83 16.88
CA TYR A 54 5.83 7.19 16.14
C TYR A 54 5.35 6.04 15.24
N SER A 55 4.30 5.32 15.66
CA SER A 55 3.69 4.26 14.85
C SER A 55 3.10 4.78 13.55
N LEU A 56 2.47 5.96 13.55
CA LEU A 56 1.95 6.56 12.33
C LEU A 56 3.10 6.93 11.38
N ARG A 57 4.12 7.62 11.90
CA ARG A 57 5.29 8.05 11.12
C ARG A 57 6.02 6.87 10.47
N LEU A 58 6.07 5.72 11.16
CA LEU A 58 6.64 4.49 10.60
C LEU A 58 5.81 3.96 9.43
N LEU A 59 4.49 3.94 9.55
CA LEU A 59 3.60 3.47 8.48
C LEU A 59 3.66 4.39 7.26
N GLU A 60 3.68 5.70 7.47
CA GLU A 60 3.88 6.70 6.41
C GLU A 60 5.21 6.48 5.69
N TYR A 61 6.32 6.29 6.43
CA TYR A 61 7.63 6.05 5.84
C TYR A 61 7.67 4.80 4.96
N VAL A 62 7.12 3.67 5.44
CA VAL A 62 7.08 2.43 4.67
C VAL A 62 6.22 2.58 3.42
N ARG A 63 5.06 3.26 3.53
CA ARG A 63 4.19 3.57 2.39
C ARG A 63 4.93 4.43 1.36
N ASP A 64 5.58 5.49 1.80
CA ASP A 64 6.26 6.44 0.92
C ASP A 64 7.42 5.76 0.17
N GLU A 65 8.14 4.85 0.81
CA GLU A 65 9.16 4.03 0.16
C GLU A 65 8.58 3.05 -0.86
N ALA A 66 7.45 2.41 -0.56
CA ALA A 66 6.75 1.55 -1.51
C ALA A 66 6.26 2.35 -2.73
N HIS A 67 5.71 3.54 -2.50
CA HIS A 67 5.26 4.44 -3.55
C HIS A 67 6.43 4.93 -4.41
N ARG A 68 7.54 5.36 -3.79
CA ARG A 68 8.77 5.80 -4.46
C ARG A 68 9.31 4.70 -5.37
N PHE A 69 9.36 3.47 -4.87
CA PHE A 69 9.81 2.31 -5.64
C PHE A 69 8.90 2.06 -6.86
N ALA A 70 7.57 2.06 -6.67
CA ALA A 70 6.62 1.86 -7.76
C ALA A 70 6.71 2.94 -8.84
N GLN A 71 6.80 4.22 -8.45
CA GLN A 71 6.98 5.34 -9.38
C GLN A 71 8.28 5.18 -10.19
N HIS A 72 9.40 4.91 -9.51
CA HIS A 72 10.69 4.70 -10.18
C HIS A 72 10.62 3.57 -11.20
N TYR A 73 10.00 2.45 -10.85
CA TYR A 73 9.81 1.31 -11.76
C TYR A 73 8.95 1.68 -12.97
N HIS A 74 7.84 2.39 -12.77
CA HIS A 74 7.01 2.85 -13.87
C HIS A 74 7.72 3.85 -14.80
N HIS A 75 8.58 4.72 -14.27
CA HIS A 75 9.41 5.60 -15.08
C HIS A 75 10.39 4.83 -15.98
N LEU A 76 11.06 3.81 -15.43
CA LEU A 76 11.95 2.93 -16.21
C LEU A 76 11.21 2.22 -17.34
N LEU A 77 10.02 1.67 -17.06
CA LEU A 77 9.21 1.00 -18.08
C LEU A 77 8.76 1.93 -19.19
N ARG A 78 8.39 3.18 -18.86
CA ARG A 78 8.01 4.18 -19.86
C ARG A 78 9.20 4.59 -20.74
N GLY A 79 10.36 4.83 -20.15
CA GLY A 79 11.58 5.18 -20.91
C GLY A 79 11.99 4.11 -21.91
N LYS A 80 11.88 2.82 -21.53
CA LYS A 80 12.14 1.69 -22.45
C LYS A 80 11.16 1.64 -23.62
N ARG A 81 9.90 2.02 -23.39
CA ARG A 81 8.86 1.98 -24.42
C ARG A 81 9.04 3.09 -25.45
N THR A 82 9.43 4.28 -25.00
CA THR A 82 9.74 5.41 -25.90
C THR A 82 10.92 5.09 -26.83
N LEU A 83 11.97 4.44 -26.32
CA LEU A 83 13.12 4.04 -27.15
C LEU A 83 12.79 2.92 -28.17
N ALA A 84 11.76 2.12 -27.91
CA ALA A 84 11.33 1.04 -28.79
C ALA A 84 10.36 1.50 -29.89
N ASP A 85 9.67 2.63 -29.72
CA ASP A 85 8.79 3.23 -30.75
C ASP A 85 9.58 4.10 -31.75
N ASP A 86 10.80 4.53 -31.41
CA ASP A 86 11.66 5.38 -32.25
C ASP A 86 12.63 4.59 -33.16
N THR A 87 12.54 3.25 -33.23
CA THR A 87 13.37 2.37 -34.10
C THR A 87 12.50 1.54 -35.02
#